data_AF-A0A7X6YKL2-F1
#
_entry.id   AF-A0A7X6YKL2-F1
#
_cell.length_a   1.000
_cell.length_b   1.000
_cell.length_c   1.000
_cell.angle_alpha   90.00
_cell.angle_beta   90.00
_cell.angle_gamma   90.00
#
_symmetry.space_group_name_H-M   'P 1'
#
loop_
_entity.id
_entity.type
_entity.pdbx_description
1 polymer ?
#
loop_
_entity_poly.entity_id
_entity_poly.type
_entity_poly.pdbx_seq_one_letter_code
_entity_poly.pdbx_strand_id
1 'polypeptide(L)' 'MDKNYTFEKFEEELEEGYQIYYTYVRNRYLLFKTSENCYTQKLLSIHEKNPLPVTEMLTRKRVKEMFPFMEKIEYKVRED' A
#
# COMPACT_ATOMS: atom_id res chain seq x y z
N MET A 1 12.44 -0.94 8.69
CA MET A 1 12.41 -1.62 7.38
C MET A 1 13.65 -2.47 7.26
N ASP A 2 13.49 -3.73 6.83
CA ASP A 2 14.62 -4.57 6.42
C ASP A 2 15.45 -3.79 5.39
N LYS A 3 16.78 -3.73 5.57
CA LYS A 3 17.67 -2.91 4.72
C LYS A 3 17.64 -3.31 3.23
N ASN A 4 17.05 -4.46 2.92
CA ASN A 4 16.98 -5.04 1.57
C ASN A 4 15.62 -4.84 0.88
N TYR A 5 14.61 -4.28 1.55
CA TYR A 5 13.30 -4.06 0.94
C TYR A 5 13.26 -2.70 0.25
N THR A 6 13.48 -2.69 -1.06
CA THR A 6 13.53 -1.47 -1.89
C THR A 6 12.15 -1.16 -2.49
N PHE A 7 11.98 0.08 -2.94
CA PHE A 7 10.77 0.48 -3.66
C PHE A 7 10.59 -0.32 -4.96
N GLU A 8 11.68 -0.69 -5.64
CA GLU A 8 11.62 -1.47 -6.89
C GLU A 8 10.99 -2.84 -6.65
N LYS A 9 11.40 -3.53 -5.57
CA LYS A 9 10.81 -4.82 -5.22
C LYS A 9 9.34 -4.69 -4.82
N PHE A 10 9.02 -3.66 -4.03
CA PHE A 10 7.64 -3.36 -3.66
C PHE A 10 6.75 -3.06 -4.88
N GLU A 11 7.29 -2.33 -5.85
CA GLU A 11 6.60 -2.02 -7.11
C GLU A 11 6.41 -3.28 -7.96
N GLU A 12 7.43 -4.11 -8.10
CA GLU A 12 7.34 -5.40 -8.80
C GLU A 12 6.24 -6.29 -8.20
N GLU A 13 6.19 -6.42 -6.86
CA GLU A 13 5.13 -7.17 -6.17
C GLU A 13 3.73 -6.61 -6.47
N LEU A 14 3.57 -5.28 -6.51
CA LEU A 14 2.28 -4.68 -6.90
C LEU A 14 1.93 -4.94 -8.37
N GLU A 15 2.93 -4.91 -9.26
CA GLU A 15 2.75 -5.14 -10.69
C GLU A 15 2.37 -6.60 -11.00
N GLU A 16 2.92 -7.55 -10.25
CA GLU A 16 2.56 -8.97 -10.27
C GLU A 16 1.17 -9.26 -9.67
N GLY A 17 0.53 -8.26 -9.06
CA GLY A 17 -0.84 -8.36 -8.54
C GLY A 17 -0.94 -8.76 -7.08
N TYR A 18 0.16 -8.72 -6.32
CA TYR A 18 0.13 -8.94 -4.89
C TYR A 18 -0.67 -7.84 -4.18
N GLN A 19 -1.28 -8.23 -3.06
CA GLN A 19 -1.94 -7.32 -2.14
C GLN A 19 -0.97 -6.96 -1.02
N ILE A 20 -0.65 -5.67 -0.89
CA ILE A 20 0.28 -5.19 0.12
C ILE A 20 -0.48 -4.53 1.26
N TYR A 21 -0.32 -5.07 2.46
CA TYR A 21 -0.83 -4.51 3.69
C TYR A 21 0.27 -3.69 4.36
N TYR A 22 -0.02 -2.45 4.71
CA TYR A 22 0.95 -1.57 5.33
C TYR A 22 0.29 -0.66 6.35
N THR A 23 1.08 -0.15 7.29
CA THR A 23 0.66 0.85 8.26
C THR A 23 1.22 2.20 7.81
N TYR A 24 0.37 3.21 7.80
CA TYR A 24 0.76 4.58 7.49
C TYR A 24 -0.03 5.53 8.38
N VAL A 25 0.65 6.45 9.07
CA VAL A 25 0.03 7.42 9.99
C VAL A 25 -0.93 6.73 10.97
N ARG A 26 -0.47 5.65 11.62
CA ARG A 26 -1.23 4.85 12.60
C ARG A 26 -2.47 4.12 12.06
N ASN A 27 -2.71 4.15 10.75
CA ASN A 27 -3.82 3.43 10.12
C ASN A 27 -3.31 2.24 9.30
N ARG A 28 -4.07 1.15 9.27
CA ARG A 28 -3.77 -0.03 8.45
C ARG A 28 -4.45 0.09 7.10
N TYR A 29 -3.69 -0.08 6.04
CA TYR A 29 -4.15 0.00 4.66
C TYR A 29 -3.82 -1.28 3.89
N LEU A 30 -4.63 -1.53 2.86
CA LEU A 30 -4.40 -2.48 1.79
C LEU A 30 -4.14 -1.68 0.51
N LEU A 31 -3.03 -1.97 -0.18
CA LEU A 31 -2.69 -1.46 -1.50
C LEU A 31 -2.72 -2.60 -2.50
N PHE A 32 -3.32 -2.36 -3.66
CA PHE A 32 -3.24 -3.28 -4.79
C PHE A 32 -3.29 -2.50 -6.09
N LYS A 33 -2.74 -3.07 -7.16
CA LYS A 33 -2.79 -2.49 -8.49
C LYS A 33 -4.20 -2.59 -9.08
N THR A 34 -4.65 -1.51 -9.71
CA THR A 34 -5.96 -1.43 -10.37
C THR A 34 -5.81 -1.21 -11.87
N SER A 35 -4.91 -0.32 -12.27
CA SER A 35 -4.57 -0.03 -13.67
C SER A 35 -3.08 0.34 -13.78
N GLU A 36 -2.58 0.50 -15.00
CA GLU A 36 -1.20 0.96 -15.22
C GLU A 36 -0.92 2.29 -14.49
N ASN A 37 0.14 2.35 -13.68
CA ASN A 37 0.53 3.49 -12.83
C ASN A 37 -0.49 3.92 -11.75
N CYS A 38 -1.57 3.16 -11.55
CA CYS A 38 -2.64 3.47 -10.62
C CYS A 38 -2.89 2.32 -9.63
N TYR A 39 -2.77 2.65 -8.35
CA TYR A 39 -2.95 1.73 -7.23
C TYR A 39 -4.15 2.16 -6.40
N THR A 40 -4.90 1.20 -5.87
CA THR A 40 -6.01 1.49 -4.95
C THR A 40 -5.58 1.18 -3.53
N GLN A 41 -5.70 2.18 -2.67
CA GLN A 41 -5.51 2.09 -1.24
C GLN A 41 -6.88 1.95 -0.57
N LYS A 42 -7.05 0.94 0.29
CA LYS A 42 -8.24 0.75 1.14
C LYS A 42 -7.84 0.79 2.61
N LEU A 43 -8.59 1.54 3.41
CA LEU A 43 -8.44 1.58 4.86
C LEU A 43 -9.07 0.33 5.48
N LEU A 44 -8.31 -0.38 6.31
CA LEU A 44 -8.75 -1.63 6.96
C LEU A 44 -9.14 -1.43 8.43
N SER A 45 -8.42 -0.56 9.14
CA SER A 45 -8.70 -0.27 10.55
C SER A 45 -8.86 1.22 10.74
N ILE A 46 -10.04 1.64 11.17
CA ILE A 46 -10.39 3.03 11.47
C ILE A 46 -10.16 3.23 12.96
N HIS A 47 -9.15 4.01 13.34
CA HIS A 47 -9.14 4.62 14.66
C HIS A 47 -10.23 5.71 14.71
N GLU A 48 -10.96 5.80 15.82
CA GLU A 48 -12.11 6.70 15.99
C GLU A 48 -11.86 8.12 15.45
N LYS A 49 -12.76 8.58 14.56
CA LYS A 49 -12.70 9.85 13.82
C LYS A 49 -11.47 10.00 12.91
N ASN A 50 -11.30 9.12 11.94
CA ASN A 50 -10.35 9.32 10.84
C ASN A 50 -11.00 10.12 9.70
N PRO A 51 -10.54 11.35 9.37
CA PRO A 51 -11.06 12.16 8.27
C PRO A 51 -10.62 11.66 6.88
N LEU A 52 -9.77 10.63 6.82
CA LEU A 52 -9.26 10.08 5.57
C LEU A 52 -10.29 9.18 4.86
N PRO A 53 -10.30 9.18 3.52
CA PRO A 53 -11.21 8.34 2.75
C PRO A 53 -10.95 6.85 3.01
N VAL A 54 -12.04 6.06 3.04
CA VAL A 54 -11.97 4.60 3.21
C VAL A 54 -11.31 3.93 2.00
N THR A 55 -11.43 4.53 0.82
CA THR A 55 -10.79 4.05 -0.41
C THR A 55 -10.29 5.25 -1.20
N GLU A 56 -9.04 5.18 -1.65
CA GLU A 56 -8.36 6.23 -2.40
C GLU A 56 -7.58 5.62 -3.57
N MET A 57 -7.52 6.31 -4.70
CA MET A 57 -6.66 5.93 -5.82
C MET A 57 -5.36 6.73 -5.74
N LEU A 58 -4.24 6.03 -5.69
CA LEU A 58 -2.91 6.61 -5.66
C LEU A 58 -2.22 6.42 -7.01
N THR A 59 -1.49 7.45 -7.43
CA THR A 59 -0.54 7.32 -8.53
C THR A 59 0.75 6.68 -8.04
N ARG A 60 1.50 6.06 -8.96
CA ARG A 60 2.86 5.56 -8.70
C ARG A 60 3.76 6.55 -7.96
N LYS A 61 3.75 7.82 -8.39
CA LYS A 61 4.54 8.89 -7.75
C LYS A 61 4.19 9.04 -6.27
N ARG A 62 2.90 9.04 -5.94
CA ARG A 62 2.43 9.18 -4.56
C ARG A 62 2.82 7.99 -3.69
N VAL A 63 2.71 6.78 -4.22
CA VAL A 63 3.14 5.56 -3.53
C VAL A 63 4.64 5.59 -3.22
N LYS A 64 5.46 6.04 -4.17
CA LYS A 64 6.91 6.21 -3.98
C LYS A 64 7.27 7.22 -2.88
N GLU A 65 6.52 8.33 -2.79
CA GLU A 65 6.70 9.32 -1.73
C GLU A 65 6.30 8.79 -0.35
N MET A 66 5.28 7.92 -0.29
CA MET A 66 4.80 7.33 0.96
C MET A 66 5.66 6.16 1.44
N PHE A 67 6.24 5.38 0.52
CA PHE A 67 7.04 4.18 0.80
C PHE A 67 8.01 4.30 1.99
N PRO A 68 8.88 5.33 2.09
CA PRO A 68 9.83 5.44 3.20
C PRO A 68 9.17 5.59 4.58
N PHE A 69 7.89 5.95 4.63
CA PHE A 69 7.11 6.14 5.86
C PHE A 69 6.15 4.97 6.13
N MET A 70 6.14 3.93 5.29
CA MET A 70 5.30 2.75 5.49
C MET A 70 5.92 1.82 6.52
N GLU A 71 5.08 1.27 7.40
CA GLU A 71 5.50 0.40 8.48
C GLU A 71 4.74 -0.92 8.47
N LYS A 72 5.36 -2.00 8.98
CA LYS A 72 4.76 -3.35 9.07
C LYS A 72 4.20 -3.83 7.71
N ILE A 73 5.01 -3.74 6.66
CA ILE A 73 4.60 -4.17 5.31
C ILE A 73 4.46 -5.70 5.31
N GLU A 74 3.32 -6.20 4.85
CA GLU A 74 3.01 -7.61 4.68
C GLU A 74 2.43 -7.82 3.29
N TYR A 75 2.81 -8.87 2.58
CA TYR A 75 2.26 -9.22 1.27
C TYR A 75 1.35 -10.44 1.38
N LYS A 76 0.27 -10.44 0.59
CA LYS A 76 -0.54 -11.64 0.34
C LYS A 76 -0.66 -11.86 -1.16
N VAL A 77 -0.53 -13.13 -1.56
CA VAL A 77 -0.94 -13.56 -2.89
C VAL A 77 -2.46 -13.43 -2.95
N ARG A 78 -2.97 -12.87 -4.03
CA ARG A 78 -4.40 -12.93 -4.32
C ARG A 78 -4.71 -14.38 -4.69
N GLU A 79 -5.19 -15.17 -3.74
CA GLU A 79 -5.84 -16.45 -4.04
C GLU A 79 -7.10 -16.10 -4.83
N ASP A 80 -7.09 -16.40 -6.13
CA ASP A 80 -8.26 -16.33 -7.01
C ASP A 80 -9.06 -17.63 -6.91
#